data_AF-A0A1V4SSN5-F1
#
_entry.id   AF-A0A1V4SSN5-F1
#
_cell.length_a   1.000
_cell.length_b   1.000
_cell.length_c   1.000
_cell.angle_alpha   90.00
_cell.angle_beta   90.00
_cell.angle_gamma   90.00
#
_symmetry.space_group_name_H-M   'P 1'
#
loop_
_entity.id
_entity.type
_entity.pdbx_description
1 polymer ?
#
loop_
_entity_poly.entity_id
_entity_poly.type
_entity_poly.pdbx_seq_one_letter_code
_entity_poly.pdbx_strand_id
1 'polypeptide(L)' 'MKIKVFTSSNAEDIESAINSFIEKKEVITFQQTYNSNASFYIITVLYKEK' A
#
# COMPACT_ATOMS: atom_id res chain seq x y z
N MET A 1 -10.61 -9.52 8.64
CA MET A 1 -9.72 -8.99 7.59
C MET A 1 -10.05 -7.54 7.33
N LYS A 2 -9.06 -6.69 7.07
CA LYS A 2 -9.22 -5.28 6.78
C LYS A 2 -8.50 -4.93 5.48
N ILE A 3 -9.02 -3.96 4.74
CA ILE A 3 -8.38 -3.42 3.54
C ILE A 3 -7.98 -1.98 3.83
N LYS A 4 -6.76 -1.61 3.45
CA LYS A 4 -6.30 -0.21 3.46
C LYS A 4 -5.85 0.19 2.07
N VAL A 5 -6.27 1.37 1.64
CA VAL A 5 -5.89 1.96 0.36
C VAL A 5 -4.99 3.16 0.62
N PHE A 6 -3.90 3.26 -0.12
CA PHE A 6 -2.96 4.36 -0.12
C PHE A 6 -2.85 4.94 -1.52
N THR A 7 -2.51 6.22 -1.61
CA THR A 7 -2.16 6.88 -2.87
C THR A 7 -0.86 7.65 -2.69
N SER A 8 0.05 7.54 -3.65
CA SER A 8 1.33 8.28 -3.63
C SER A 8 1.73 8.68 -5.04
N SER A 9 2.34 9.85 -5.20
CA SER A 9 2.94 10.27 -6.47
C SER A 9 4.33 9.64 -6.70
N ASN A 10 4.98 9.16 -5.64
CA ASN A 10 6.33 8.60 -5.68
C ASN A 10 6.34 7.12 -5.24
N ALA A 11 7.10 6.28 -5.94
CA ALA A 11 7.22 4.87 -5.60
C ALA A 11 7.98 4.62 -4.28
N GLU A 12 8.99 5.44 -3.96
CA GLU A 12 9.79 5.28 -2.73
C GLU A 12 8.95 5.51 -1.46
N ASP A 13 8.04 6.48 -1.48
CA ASP A 13 7.14 6.78 -0.36
C ASP A 13 6.18 5.61 -0.08
N ILE A 14 5.84 4.83 -1.11
CA ILE A 14 4.99 3.64 -0.99
C ILE A 14 5.71 2.55 -0.23
N GLU A 15 6.96 2.25 -0.60
CA GLU A 15 7.73 1.16 -0.01
C GLU A 15 7.97 1.40 1.47
N SER A 16 8.32 2.62 1.84
CA SER A 16 8.45 3.04 3.25
C SER A 16 7.14 2.88 4.03
N ALA A 17 6.01 3.30 3.44
CA ALA A 17 4.70 3.19 4.08
C ALA A 17 4.26 1.73 4.26
N ILE A 18 4.50 0.86 3.27
CA ILE A 18 4.19 -0.57 3.33
C ILE A 18 5.07 -1.25 4.39
N ASN A 19 6.38 -0.97 4.41
CA ASN A 19 7.31 -1.58 5.37
C ASN A 19 6.91 -1.28 6.81
N SER A 20 6.59 -0.01 7.13
CA SER A 20 6.07 0.34 8.47
C SER A 20 4.73 -0.34 8.79
N PHE A 21 3.91 -0.61 7.76
CA PHE A 21 2.63 -1.29 7.92
C PHE A 21 2.79 -2.79 8.20
N ILE A 22 3.74 -3.46 7.53
CA ILE A 22 4.09 -4.88 7.71
C ILE A 22 4.68 -5.14 9.10
N GLU A 23 5.42 -4.20 9.69
CA GLU A 23 5.94 -4.37 11.05
C GLU A 23 4.80 -4.53 12.08
N LYS A 24 3.70 -3.80 11.89
CA LYS A 24 2.58 -3.73 12.85
C LYS A 24 1.43 -4.67 12.51
N LYS A 25 1.31 -5.12 11.25
CA LYS A 25 0.17 -5.90 10.75
C LYS A 25 0.67 -7.14 10.02
N GLU A 26 -0.11 -8.21 10.03
CA GLU A 26 0.15 -9.33 9.13
C GLU A 26 -0.48 -9.02 7.77
N VAL A 27 0.36 -8.63 6.82
CA VAL A 27 -0.06 -8.35 5.43
C VAL A 27 -0.22 -9.68 4.70
N ILE A 28 -1.40 -9.87 4.10
CA ILE A 28 -1.76 -11.09 3.39
C ILE A 28 -1.42 -10.95 1.91
N THR A 29 -1.80 -9.81 1.31
CA THR A 29 -1.48 -9.47 -0.08
C THR A 29 -1.58 -7.96 -0.28
N PHE A 30 -0.92 -7.45 -1.31
CA PHE A 30 -1.11 -6.09 -1.77
C PHE A 30 -1.08 -6.02 -3.30
N GLN A 31 -1.74 -5.00 -3.84
CA GLN A 31 -1.78 -4.69 -5.26
C GLN A 31 -1.43 -3.22 -5.45
N GLN A 32 -0.57 -2.94 -6.43
CA GLN A 32 -0.27 -1.58 -6.86
C GLN A 32 -0.75 -1.34 -8.29
N THR A 33 -1.20 -0.12 -8.58
CA THR A 33 -1.60 0.30 -9.92
C THR A 33 -1.17 1.74 -10.15
N TYR A 34 -0.42 1.98 -11.22
CA TYR A 34 -0.03 3.34 -11.60
C TYR A 34 -1.08 3.95 -12.53
N ASN A 35 -1.63 5.09 -12.12
CA ASN A 35 -2.50 5.91 -12.95
C ASN A 35 -1.64 6.93 -13.70
N SER A 36 -1.31 6.62 -14.96
CA SER A 36 -0.51 7.49 -15.83
C SER A 36 -1.17 8.83 -16.15
N ASN A 37 -2.51 8.90 -16.13
CA ASN A 37 -3.23 10.13 -16.47
C ASN A 37 -3.16 11.17 -15.36
N ALA A 38 -3.09 10.72 -14.11
CA ALA A 38 -3.04 11.59 -12.94
C ALA A 38 -1.69 11.50 -12.19
N SER A 39 -0.72 10.76 -12.73
CA SER A 39 0.64 10.61 -12.23
C SER A 39 0.73 10.19 -10.76
N PHE A 40 -0.07 9.21 -10.36
CA PHE A 40 0.00 8.64 -9.01
C PHE A 40 -0.23 7.13 -8.99
N TYR A 41 0.28 6.49 -7.95
CA TYR A 41 0.07 5.09 -7.63
C TYR A 41 -1.08 4.92 -6.66
N ILE A 42 -1.89 3.89 -6.87
CA ILE A 42 -2.89 3.38 -5.93
C ILE A 42 -2.36 2.07 -5.38
N ILE A 43 -2.36 1.92 -4.06
CA ILE A 43 -1.90 0.71 -3.38
C ILE A 43 -3.00 0.21 -2.48
N THR A 44 -3.44 -1.02 -2.71
CA THR A 44 -4.46 -1.70 -1.90
C THR A 44 -3.79 -2.82 -1.13
N VAL A 45 -3.96 -2.84 0.20
CA VAL A 45 -3.34 -3.83 1.10
C VAL A 45 -4.43 -4.56 1.86
N LEU A 46 -4.44 -5.90 1.77
CA LEU A 46 -5.26 -6.77 2.62
C LEU A 46 -4.43 -7.23 3.82
N TYR A 47 -4.94 -7.01 5.03
CA TYR A 47 -4.20 -7.30 6.25
C TYR A 47 -5.11 -7.78 7.40
N LYS A 48 -4.48 -8.35 8.43
CA LYS A 48 -5.08 -8.58 9.74
C LYS A 48 -4.21 -7.99 10.85
N GLU A 49 -4.83 -7.76 12.00
CA GLU A 49 -4.12 -7.43 13.23
C GLU A 49 -3.25 -8.63 13.64
N LYS A 50 -2.05 -8.37 14.17
CA LYS A 50 -1.23 -9.41 14.81
C LYS A 50 -1.83 -9.80 16.16
#